data_AF-A0A4P7HK97-F1
#
_entry.id   AF-A0A4P7HK97-F1
#
_cell.length_a   1.000
_cell.length_b   1.000
_cell.length_c   1.000
_cell.angle_alpha   90.00
_cell.angle_beta   90.00
_cell.angle_gamma   90.00
#
_symmetry.space_group_name_H-M   'P 1'
#
loop_
_entity.id
_entity.type
_entity.pdbx_description
1 polymer ?
#
loop_
_entity_poly.entity_id
_entity_poly.type
_entity_poly.pdbx_seq_one_letter_code
_entity_poly.pdbx_strand_id
1 'polypeptide(L)'
;MDFLKQYDARGAAETARPLELRDQTTGDVIKNGGKPCIVMVKGASSRAVQAELRRDELERAKKAKAAAKTGSQVDTNTAQDMHEATVKAALRLIVGFENMQTEGEDGKARDLTVEDAPALLDLNFISMAHLMREKDAEGWTKPSFAQQVLDFAQDDADFLAASTKA
;
A
#
# COMPACT_ATOMS: atom_id res chain seq x y z
N MET A 1 -32.39 11.01 6.01
CA MET A 1 -30.91 11.09 5.95
C MET A 1 -30.39 10.26 7.13
N ASP A 2 -29.56 9.26 6.87
CA ASP A 2 -28.97 8.41 7.91
C ASP A 2 -27.53 8.89 8.16
N PHE A 3 -27.34 9.61 9.27
CA PHE A 3 -26.04 10.19 9.64
C PHE A 3 -24.96 9.11 9.78
N LEU A 4 -25.30 7.95 10.36
CA LEU A 4 -24.32 6.89 10.59
C LEU A 4 -23.81 6.29 9.28
N LYS A 5 -24.66 6.19 8.25
CA LYS A 5 -24.24 5.73 6.92
C LYS A 5 -23.47 6.79 6.15
N GLN A 6 -23.90 8.05 6.24
CA GLN A 6 -23.29 9.15 5.48
C GLN A 6 -21.84 9.44 5.89
N TYR A 7 -21.47 9.13 7.14
CA TYR A 7 -20.15 9.41 7.69
C TYR A 7 -19.36 8.14 8.08
N ASP A 8 -19.77 6.93 7.65
CA ASP A 8 -19.03 5.68 7.89
C ASP A 8 -17.84 5.53 6.93
N ALA A 9 -16.83 6.39 7.07
CA ALA A 9 -15.60 6.35 6.30
C ALA A 9 -14.89 4.98 6.41
N ARG A 10 -14.99 4.34 7.58
CA ARG A 10 -14.38 3.03 7.83
C ARG A 10 -15.09 1.89 7.11
N GLY A 11 -16.42 2.00 6.94
CA GLY A 11 -17.20 1.09 6.11
C GLY A 11 -16.88 1.28 4.63
N ALA A 12 -16.82 2.53 4.17
CA ALA A 12 -16.43 2.86 2.80
C ALA A 12 -15.02 2.33 2.44
N ALA A 13 -14.07 2.45 3.37
CA ALA A 13 -12.70 1.96 3.21
C ALA A 13 -12.57 0.43 3.04
N GLU A 14 -13.60 -0.37 3.35
CA GLU A 14 -13.60 -1.81 3.07
C GLU A 14 -13.75 -2.13 1.58
N THR A 15 -14.32 -1.20 0.81
CA THR A 15 -14.47 -1.35 -0.64
C THR A 15 -13.18 -0.93 -1.32
N ALA A 16 -12.57 -1.86 -2.06
CA ALA A 16 -11.34 -1.57 -2.78
C ALA A 16 -11.59 -0.60 -3.93
N ARG A 17 -10.62 0.28 -4.15
CA ARG A 17 -10.62 1.27 -5.24
C ARG A 17 -9.47 1.02 -6.20
N PRO A 18 -9.65 1.32 -7.50
CA PRO A 18 -8.59 1.18 -8.48
C PRO A 18 -7.57 2.30 -8.34
N LEU A 19 -6.32 1.93 -8.08
CA LEU A 19 -5.14 2.80 -8.16
C LEU A 19 -4.44 2.54 -9.50
N GLU A 20 -4.36 3.55 -10.36
CA GLU A 20 -3.50 3.50 -11.54
C GLU A 20 -2.03 3.64 -11.13
N LEU A 21 -1.23 2.61 -11.42
CA LEU A 21 0.21 2.66 -11.13
C LEU A 21 0.93 3.63 -12.06
N ARG A 22 1.85 4.39 -11.47
CA ARG A 22 2.70 5.33 -12.20
C ARG A 22 4.16 4.91 -12.15
N ASP A 23 4.86 5.11 -13.26
CA ASP A 23 6.29 4.88 -13.36
C ASP A 23 7.03 5.75 -12.34
N GLN A 24 7.92 5.14 -11.56
CA GLN A 24 8.64 5.86 -10.52
C GLN A 24 9.50 6.99 -11.10
N THR A 25 10.08 6.80 -12.26
CA THR A 25 11.03 7.73 -12.87
C THR A 25 10.31 8.89 -13.54
N THR A 26 9.26 8.61 -14.32
CA THR A 26 8.58 9.61 -15.15
C THR A 26 7.31 10.17 -14.52
N GLY A 27 6.64 9.39 -13.66
CA GLY A 27 5.32 9.71 -13.12
C GLY A 27 4.15 9.45 -14.06
N ASP A 28 4.41 8.89 -15.24
CA ASP A 28 3.38 8.51 -16.21
C ASP A 28 2.67 7.24 -15.80
N VAL A 29 1.40 7.12 -16.17
CA VAL A 29 0.61 5.89 -15.94
C VAL A 29 1.22 4.73 -16.72
N ILE A 30 1.54 3.65 -16.03
CA ILE A 30 2.01 2.40 -16.62
C ILE A 30 0.84 1.75 -17.35
N LYS A 31 1.05 1.34 -18.59
CA LYS A 31 0.03 0.70 -19.42
C LYS A 31 0.48 -0.65 -19.91
N ASN A 32 -0.46 -1.59 -19.96
CA ASN A 32 -0.31 -2.89 -20.59
C ASN A 32 -1.41 -3.06 -21.64
N GLY A 33 -1.02 -3.34 -22.89
CA GLY A 33 -1.97 -3.42 -24.01
C GLY A 33 -2.82 -2.14 -24.19
N GLY A 34 -2.26 -0.97 -23.85
CA GLY A 34 -2.95 0.32 -23.92
C GLY A 34 -3.88 0.65 -22.75
N LYS A 35 -4.08 -0.28 -21.81
CA LYS A 35 -4.90 -0.08 -20.60
C LYS A 35 -4.01 0.22 -19.37
N PRO A 36 -4.44 1.10 -18.45
CA PRO A 36 -3.72 1.34 -17.20
C PRO A 36 -3.54 0.05 -16.37
N CYS A 37 -2.34 -0.14 -15.83
CA CYS A 37 -2.07 -1.16 -14.82
C CYS A 37 -2.67 -0.69 -13.48
N ILE A 38 -3.56 -1.50 -12.91
CA ILE A 38 -4.35 -1.12 -11.73
C ILE A 38 -4.03 -2.04 -10.56
N VAL A 39 -3.87 -1.44 -9.38
CA VAL A 39 -3.85 -2.14 -8.09
C VAL A 39 -5.17 -1.84 -7.39
N MET A 40 -5.85 -2.87 -6.91
CA MET A 40 -7.08 -2.72 -6.14
C MET A 40 -6.73 -2.54 -4.65
N VAL A 41 -7.02 -1.35 -4.12
CA VAL A 41 -6.54 -0.91 -2.81
C VAL A 41 -7.69 -0.58 -1.87
N LYS A 42 -7.68 -1.17 -0.67
CA LYS A 42 -8.55 -0.81 0.45
C LYS A 42 -8.05 0.43 1.18
N GLY A 43 -8.95 1.15 1.85
CA GLY A 43 -8.57 2.30 2.67
C GLY A 43 -7.90 1.88 3.98
N ALA A 44 -6.95 2.71 4.44
CA ALA A 44 -6.16 2.45 5.65
C ALA A 44 -7.02 2.45 6.93
N SER A 45 -8.15 3.16 6.94
CA SER A 45 -9.10 3.22 8.05
C SER A 45 -10.05 2.02 8.14
N SER A 46 -10.02 1.12 7.15
CA SER A 46 -10.85 -0.08 7.10
C SER A 46 -10.65 -0.94 8.35
N ARG A 47 -11.72 -1.61 8.79
CA ARG A 47 -11.70 -2.40 10.02
C ARG A 47 -10.76 -3.60 9.87
N ALA A 48 -10.72 -4.21 8.69
CA ALA A 48 -9.81 -5.31 8.37
C ALA A 48 -8.33 -4.88 8.50
N VAL A 49 -7.94 -3.79 7.85
CA VAL A 49 -6.55 -3.29 7.87
C VAL A 49 -6.14 -2.88 9.29
N GLN A 50 -7.02 -2.19 10.02
CA GLN A 50 -6.76 -1.79 11.41
C GLN A 50 -6.63 -2.98 12.36
N ALA A 51 -7.33 -4.09 12.11
CA ALA A 51 -7.17 -5.30 12.90
C ALA A 51 -5.79 -5.94 12.70
N GLU A 52 -5.26 -5.91 11.48
CA GLU A 52 -3.90 -6.38 11.17
C GLU A 52 -2.83 -5.47 11.77
N LEU A 53 -2.97 -4.15 11.65
CA LEU A 53 -2.05 -3.19 12.28
C LEU A 53 -1.92 -3.43 13.78
N ARG A 54 -3.05 -3.63 14.47
CA ARG A 54 -3.05 -3.96 15.91
C ARG A 54 -2.30 -5.26 16.22
N ARG A 55 -2.41 -6.29 15.37
CA ARG A 55 -1.67 -7.55 15.55
C ARG A 55 -0.16 -7.32 15.45
N ASP A 56 0.28 -6.55 14.46
CA ASP A 56 1.71 -6.22 14.31
C ASP A 56 2.27 -5.33 15.41
N GLU A 57 1.48 -4.39 15.93
CA GLU A 57 1.87 -3.59 17.09
C GLU A 57 2.08 -4.49 18.32
N LEU A 58 1.18 -5.44 18.55
CA LEU A 58 1.32 -6.41 19.63
C LEU A 58 2.55 -7.30 19.44
N GLU A 59 2.84 -7.73 18.21
CA GLU A 59 4.05 -8.51 17.91
C GLU A 59 5.33 -7.68 18.10
N ARG A 60 5.37 -6.44 17.63
CA ARG A 60 6.49 -5.52 17.83
C ARG A 60 6.73 -5.26 19.32
N ALA A 61 5.67 -5.02 20.09
CA ALA A 61 5.76 -4.83 21.54
C ALA A 61 6.30 -6.08 22.25
N LYS A 62 5.91 -7.29 21.81
CA LYS A 62 6.46 -8.56 22.33
C LYS A 62 7.95 -8.70 22.00
N LYS A 63 8.35 -8.43 20.76
CA LYS A 63 9.76 -8.50 20.31
C LYS A 63 10.64 -7.48 21.06
N ALA A 64 10.18 -6.23 21.20
CA ALA A 64 10.89 -5.20 21.95
C ALA A 64 11.07 -5.58 23.44
N LYS A 65 10.03 -6.12 24.08
CA LYS A 65 10.13 -6.64 25.45
C LYS A 65 11.11 -7.81 25.58
N ALA A 66 11.25 -8.65 24.55
CA ALA A 66 12.21 -9.74 24.55
C ALA A 66 13.66 -9.23 24.36
N ALA A 67 13.90 -8.32 23.42
CA ALA A 67 15.22 -7.71 23.17
C ALA A 67 15.73 -6.91 24.38
N ALA A 68 14.84 -6.18 25.07
CA ALA A 68 15.16 -5.47 26.30
C ALA A 68 15.63 -6.40 27.44
N LYS A 69 15.20 -7.68 27.43
CA LYS A 69 15.65 -8.68 28.41
C LYS A 69 17.01 -9.29 28.07
N THR A 70 17.41 -9.29 26.80
CA THR A 70 18.68 -9.89 26.34
C THR A 70 19.79 -8.86 26.14
N GLY A 71 19.53 -7.57 26.38
CA GLY A 71 20.50 -6.49 26.16
C GLY A 71 20.84 -6.26 24.68
N SER A 72 20.07 -6.85 23.76
CA SER A 72 20.27 -6.69 22.32
C SER A 72 19.68 -5.36 21.88
N GLN A 73 20.51 -4.46 21.37
CA GLN A 73 20.05 -3.23 20.74
C GLN A 73 19.44 -3.59 19.39
N VAL A 74 18.16 -3.27 19.20
CA VAL A 74 17.51 -3.37 17.89
C VAL A 74 17.94 -2.13 17.13
N ASP A 75 19.00 -2.26 16.33
CA ASP A 75 19.41 -1.22 15.40
C ASP A 75 18.45 -1.26 14.22
N THR A 76 17.58 -0.26 14.12
CA THR A 76 16.62 -0.12 13.02
C THR A 76 16.63 1.32 12.59
N ASN A 77 17.28 1.59 11.46
CA ASN A 77 17.09 2.78 10.63
C ASN A 77 17.90 2.66 9.33
N THR A 78 18.10 1.45 8.81
CA THR A 78 18.63 1.33 7.45
C THR A 78 17.51 1.64 6.46
N ALA A 79 17.88 2.16 5.29
CA ALA A 79 16.90 2.37 4.22
C ALA A 79 16.21 1.04 3.81
N GLN A 80 16.89 -0.09 4.00
CA GLN A 80 16.36 -1.43 3.78
C GLN A 80 15.24 -1.77 4.78
N ASP A 81 15.43 -1.52 6.08
CA ASP A 81 14.39 -1.74 7.09
C ASP A 81 13.13 -0.92 6.80
N MET A 82 13.34 0.32 6.35
CA MET A 82 12.26 1.23 5.96
C MET A 82 11.53 0.73 4.72
N HIS A 83 12.27 0.21 3.73
CA HIS A 83 11.69 -0.41 2.53
C HIS A 83 10.80 -1.59 2.89
N GLU A 84 11.34 -2.54 3.66
CA GLU A 84 10.61 -3.73 4.10
C GLU A 84 9.35 -3.38 4.91
N ALA A 85 9.45 -2.40 5.80
CA ALA A 85 8.31 -1.90 6.55
C ALA A 85 7.23 -1.28 5.63
N THR A 86 7.65 -0.53 4.61
CA THR A 86 6.76 0.12 3.64
C THR A 86 6.05 -0.93 2.77
N VAL A 87 6.79 -1.90 2.24
CA VAL A 87 6.23 -3.04 1.49
C VAL A 87 5.22 -3.80 2.35
N LYS A 88 5.60 -4.16 3.59
CA LYS A 88 4.71 -4.89 4.52
C LYS A 88 3.44 -4.11 4.85
N ALA A 89 3.49 -2.78 4.92
CA ALA A 89 2.31 -1.96 5.14
C ALA A 89 1.40 -1.93 3.91
N ALA A 90 1.98 -1.73 2.71
CA ALA A 90 1.25 -1.70 1.45
C ALA A 90 0.55 -3.02 1.13
N LEU A 91 1.19 -4.17 1.40
CA LEU A 91 0.63 -5.51 1.12
C LEU A 91 -0.77 -5.73 1.70
N ARG A 92 -1.07 -5.17 2.88
CA ARG A 92 -2.36 -5.34 3.58
C ARG A 92 -3.52 -4.66 2.89
N LEU A 93 -3.19 -3.67 2.07
CA LEU A 93 -4.15 -2.80 1.42
C LEU A 93 -4.52 -3.36 0.04
N ILE A 94 -3.67 -4.23 -0.54
CA ILE A 94 -3.87 -4.79 -1.87
C ILE A 94 -4.80 -5.99 -1.80
N VAL A 95 -5.85 -5.97 -2.64
CA VAL A 95 -6.81 -7.09 -2.74
C VAL A 95 -6.87 -7.70 -4.14
N GLY A 96 -6.14 -7.15 -5.10
CA GLY A 96 -6.12 -7.65 -6.48
C GLY A 96 -5.46 -6.69 -7.45
N PHE A 97 -5.45 -7.09 -8.73
CA PHE A 97 -4.80 -6.39 -9.82
C PHE A 97 -5.69 -6.42 -11.07
N GLU A 98 -5.60 -5.40 -11.91
CA GLU A 98 -6.23 -5.38 -13.23
C GLU A 98 -5.23 -4.94 -14.31
N ASN A 99 -5.33 -5.56 -15.49
CA ASN A 99 -4.45 -5.30 -16.64
C ASN A 99 -2.94 -5.53 -16.36
N MET A 100 -2.58 -6.36 -15.39
CA MET A 100 -1.19 -6.68 -15.06
C MET A 100 -0.92 -8.16 -15.29
N GLN A 101 0.19 -8.48 -15.96
CA GLN A 101 0.57 -9.86 -16.28
C GLN A 101 2.01 -10.16 -15.86
N THR A 102 2.24 -11.41 -15.50
CA THR A 102 3.56 -11.98 -15.18
C THR A 102 3.71 -13.34 -15.85
N GLU A 103 4.91 -13.88 -15.87
CA GLU A 103 5.17 -15.24 -16.33
C GLU A 103 4.87 -16.24 -15.22
N GLY A 104 4.07 -17.27 -15.53
CA GLY A 104 3.82 -18.40 -14.65
C GLY A 104 4.99 -19.39 -14.64
N GLU A 105 4.95 -20.37 -13.74
CA GLU A 105 5.97 -21.44 -13.67
C GLU A 105 6.09 -22.25 -14.96
N ASP A 106 5.03 -22.28 -15.79
CA ASP A 106 5.00 -22.95 -17.08
C ASP A 106 5.52 -22.07 -18.25
N GLY A 107 6.05 -20.89 -17.95
CA GLY A 107 6.60 -19.95 -18.92
C GLY A 107 5.54 -19.15 -19.68
N LYS A 108 4.25 -19.25 -19.32
CA LYS A 108 3.16 -18.55 -20.00
C LYS A 108 2.73 -17.30 -19.25
N ALA A 109 2.27 -16.30 -20.00
CA ALA A 109 1.65 -15.13 -19.41
C ALA A 109 0.40 -15.52 -18.62
N ARG A 110 0.32 -15.04 -17.38
CA ARG A 110 -0.87 -15.11 -16.53
C ARG A 110 -1.11 -13.76 -15.88
N ASP A 111 -2.32 -13.53 -15.43
CA ASP A 111 -2.66 -12.33 -14.69
C ASP A 111 -2.00 -12.37 -13.29
N LEU A 112 -1.66 -11.18 -12.77
CA LEU A 112 -1.18 -11.06 -11.40
C LEU A 112 -2.28 -11.42 -10.41
N THR A 113 -1.87 -12.07 -9.32
CA THR A 113 -2.70 -12.41 -8.18
C THR A 113 -2.14 -11.74 -6.92
N VAL A 114 -2.90 -11.73 -5.83
CA VAL A 114 -2.46 -11.14 -4.55
C VAL A 114 -1.14 -11.75 -4.04
N GLU A 115 -0.85 -13.00 -4.41
CA GLU A 115 0.40 -13.69 -4.06
C GLU A 115 1.64 -13.08 -4.72
N ASP A 116 1.46 -12.36 -5.84
CA ASP A 116 2.52 -11.66 -6.56
C ASP A 116 2.81 -10.26 -5.98
N ALA A 117 1.96 -9.77 -5.08
CA ALA A 117 2.07 -8.43 -4.52
C ALA A 117 3.44 -8.16 -3.84
N PRO A 118 4.06 -9.10 -3.09
CA PRO A 118 5.37 -8.87 -2.52
C PRO A 118 6.44 -8.63 -3.58
N ALA A 119 6.44 -9.44 -4.65
CA ALA A 119 7.40 -9.30 -5.74
C ALA A 119 7.19 -7.98 -6.49
N LEU A 120 5.93 -7.60 -6.76
CA LEU A 120 5.60 -6.32 -7.40
C LEU A 120 6.13 -5.13 -6.59
N LEU A 121 5.84 -5.10 -5.28
CA LEU A 121 6.21 -3.99 -4.41
C LEU A 121 7.71 -3.89 -4.16
N ASP A 122 8.46 -4.97 -4.39
CA ASP A 122 9.91 -5.02 -4.27
C ASP A 122 10.65 -4.65 -5.57
N LEU A 123 9.94 -4.49 -6.69
CA LEU A 123 10.54 -4.06 -7.97
C LEU A 123 11.21 -2.69 -7.89
N ASN A 124 10.72 -1.81 -7.01
CA ASN A 124 11.31 -0.49 -6.81
C ASN A 124 11.53 -0.16 -5.33
N PHE A 125 12.72 0.39 -5.06
CA PHE A 125 13.10 0.80 -3.72
C PHE A 125 12.39 2.09 -3.31
N ILE A 126 12.13 2.23 -2.01
CA ILE A 126 11.53 3.46 -1.46
C ILE A 126 12.32 4.71 -1.85
N SER A 127 11.58 5.78 -2.16
CA SER A 127 12.17 7.10 -2.32
C SER A 127 12.26 7.80 -0.97
N MET A 128 13.48 8.09 -0.53
CA MET A 128 13.71 8.87 0.69
C MET A 128 13.21 10.30 0.54
N ALA A 129 13.33 10.89 -0.65
CA ALA A 129 12.81 12.22 -0.95
C ALA A 129 11.28 12.26 -0.81
N HIS A 130 10.59 11.20 -1.27
CA HIS A 130 9.15 11.08 -1.10
C HIS A 130 8.75 10.84 0.37
N LEU A 131 9.55 10.11 1.13
CA LEU A 131 9.28 9.80 2.53
C LEU A 131 9.52 11.00 3.46
N MET A 132 10.51 11.84 3.13
CA MET A 132 10.82 13.08 3.84
C MET A 132 10.08 14.30 3.27
N ARG A 133 9.16 14.11 2.33
CA ARG A 133 8.44 15.23 1.72
C ARG A 133 7.60 15.94 2.77
N GLU A 134 7.59 17.27 2.69
CA GLU A 134 6.51 18.02 3.31
C GLU A 134 5.20 17.70 2.59
N LYS A 135 4.08 17.75 3.30
CA LYS A 135 2.77 17.37 2.76
C LYS A 135 2.40 18.17 1.49
N ASP A 136 2.98 19.36 1.34
CA ASP A 136 2.75 20.30 0.24
C ASP A 136 3.93 20.36 -0.75
N ALA A 137 4.84 19.39 -0.73
CA ALA A 137 5.97 19.34 -1.66
C ALA A 137 5.48 19.24 -3.12
N GLU A 138 5.76 20.28 -3.91
CA GLU A 138 5.39 20.32 -5.33
C GLU A 138 6.30 19.41 -6.17
N GLY A 139 5.70 18.59 -7.03
CA GLY A 139 6.40 17.79 -8.04
C GLY A 139 6.44 16.28 -7.76
N TRP A 140 6.77 15.52 -8.80
CA TRP A 140 6.86 14.06 -8.73
C TRP A 140 8.10 13.64 -7.94
N THR A 141 7.90 13.21 -6.70
CA THR A 141 8.95 12.81 -5.75
C THR A 141 9.42 11.36 -5.93
N LYS A 142 9.04 10.74 -7.06
CA LYS A 142 9.42 9.38 -7.45
C LYS A 142 9.07 8.31 -6.42
N PRO A 143 7.81 8.25 -5.93
CA PRO A 143 7.40 7.21 -4.98
C PRO A 143 7.58 5.81 -5.57
N SER A 144 8.03 4.88 -4.73
CA SER A 144 7.95 3.44 -5.04
C SER A 144 6.49 3.00 -5.15
N PHE A 145 6.23 1.82 -5.70
CA PHE A 145 4.86 1.30 -5.79
C PHE A 145 4.23 1.11 -4.41
N ALA A 146 5.02 0.70 -3.42
CA ALA A 146 4.56 0.61 -2.04
C ALA A 146 4.14 1.99 -1.48
N GLN A 147 4.90 3.03 -1.79
CA GLN A 147 4.56 4.40 -1.39
C GLN A 147 3.29 4.92 -2.10
N GLN A 148 3.12 4.63 -3.40
CA GLN A 148 1.90 4.98 -4.14
C GLN A 148 0.65 4.32 -3.55
N VAL A 149 0.74 3.04 -3.16
CA VAL A 149 -0.37 2.32 -2.51
C VAL A 149 -0.72 2.93 -1.16
N LEU A 150 0.28 3.27 -0.34
CA LEU A 150 0.07 3.86 0.98
C LEU A 150 -0.57 5.25 0.89
N ASP A 151 -0.06 6.12 0.00
CA ASP A 151 -0.62 7.45 -0.23
C ASP A 151 -2.09 7.35 -0.66
N PHE A 152 -2.40 6.47 -1.61
CA PHE A 152 -3.76 6.28 -2.11
C PHE A 152 -4.73 5.75 -1.04
N ALA A 153 -4.24 4.87 -0.16
CA ALA A 153 -5.06 4.30 0.91
C ALA A 153 -5.34 5.27 2.06
N GLN A 154 -4.56 6.35 2.21
CA GLN A 154 -4.72 7.32 3.29
C GLN A 154 -5.82 8.36 3.04
N ASP A 155 -6.34 8.48 1.82
CA ASP A 155 -7.36 9.46 1.48
C ASP A 155 -8.79 8.98 1.79
N ASP A 156 -9.13 8.95 3.09
CA ASP A 156 -10.45 8.53 3.59
C ASP A 156 -11.61 9.34 2.97
N ALA A 157 -11.38 10.60 2.60
CA ALA A 157 -12.41 11.46 2.00
C ALA A 157 -12.83 10.94 0.62
N ASP A 158 -11.87 10.47 -0.16
CA ASP A 158 -12.15 9.88 -1.46
C ASP A 158 -12.90 8.53 -1.36
N PHE A 159 -12.62 7.71 -0.33
CA PHE A 159 -13.37 6.48 -0.09
C PHE A 159 -14.83 6.78 0.24
N LEU A 160 -15.07 7.79 1.09
CA LEU A 160 -16.43 8.23 1.43
C LEU A 160 -17.18 8.80 0.22
N ALA A 161 -16.50 9.58 -0.62
CA ALA A 161 -17.06 10.14 -1.85
C ALA A 161 -17.39 9.07 -2.91
N ALA A 162 -16.59 8.00 -3.01
CA ALA A 162 -16.89 6.88 -3.89
C ALA A 162 -18.09 6.06 -3.39
N SER A 163 -18.17 5.79 -2.08
CA SER A 163 -19.26 5.02 -1.48
C SER A 163 -20.63 5.69 -1.55
N THR A 164 -20.68 7.03 -1.69
CA THR A 164 -21.94 7.79 -1.83
C THR A 164 -22.44 7.91 -3.28
N LYS A 165 -21.64 7.48 -4.26
CA LYS A 165 -21.99 7.46 -5.70
C LYS A 165 -22.53 6.10 -6.19
N ALA A 166 -22.47 5.06 -5.37
CA ALA A 166 -23.00 3.72 -5.65
C ALA A 166 -24.41 3.56 -5.09
#